data_AF-A0AAT9HSF3-F1
#
_entry.id   AF-A0AAT9HSF3-F1
#
_cell.length_a   1.000
_cell.length_b   1.000
_cell.length_c   1.000
_cell.angle_alpha   90.00
_cell.angle_beta   90.00
_cell.angle_gamma   90.00
#
_symmetry.space_group_name_H-M   'P 1'
#
loop_
_entity.id
_entity.type
_entity.pdbx_description
1 polymer ?
#
loop_
_entity_poly.entity_id
_entity_poly.type
_entity_poly.pdbx_seq_one_letter_code
_entity_poly.pdbx_strand_id
1 'polypeptide(L)'
;MRGVVQRRGPRSLSVVGSAAWNLADLLQVRREEGLEGVAARLAGAGGSRGGDPGDGPERRRLAGPDGRPAPAGSAARDPVEDRTIRMPTGYEMHPWADLRPAGEGPAVGRKLWHQSPGSAG
;
A
#
# COMPACT_ATOMS: atom_id res chain seq x y z
N MET A 1 -9.42 5.74 -5.37
CA MET A 1 -9.02 4.97 -6.57
C MET A 1 -10.25 4.76 -7.44
N ARG A 2 -10.10 4.73 -8.77
CA ARG A 2 -11.12 4.31 -9.74
C ARG A 2 -10.56 3.16 -10.56
N GLY A 3 -11.42 2.25 -10.98
CA GLY A 3 -11.02 1.03 -11.66
C GLY A 3 -12.17 0.09 -11.88
N VAL A 4 -11.86 -1.14 -12.27
CA VAL A 4 -12.84 -2.22 -12.44
C VAL A 4 -12.78 -3.18 -11.27
N VAL A 5 -13.93 -3.76 -10.93
CA VAL A 5 -14.06 -4.80 -9.90
C VAL A 5 -14.46 -6.10 -10.57
N GLN A 6 -13.71 -7.17 -10.31
CA GLN A 6 -13.98 -8.50 -10.84
C GLN A 6 -14.24 -9.47 -9.68
N ARG A 7 -15.32 -10.24 -9.75
CA ARG A 7 -15.54 -11.38 -8.85
C ARG A 7 -14.65 -12.55 -9.28
N ARG A 8 -13.97 -13.16 -8.32
CA ARG A 8 -13.09 -14.34 -8.52
C ARG A 8 -13.65 -15.61 -7.87
N GLY A 9 -14.79 -15.52 -7.19
CA GLY A 9 -15.45 -16.63 -6.50
C GLY A 9 -16.62 -16.15 -5.64
N PRO A 10 -17.29 -17.06 -4.89
CA PRO A 10 -18.47 -16.72 -4.10
C PRO A 10 -18.23 -15.61 -3.07
N ARG A 11 -17.01 -15.52 -2.55
CA ARG A 11 -16.59 -14.54 -1.53
C ARG A 11 -15.30 -13.78 -1.86
N SER A 12 -14.80 -13.88 -3.10
CA SER A 12 -13.55 -13.24 -3.52
C SER A 12 -13.78 -12.20 -4.63
N LEU A 13 -13.15 -11.04 -4.47
CA LEU A 13 -13.20 -9.90 -5.38
C LEU A 13 -11.77 -9.41 -5.63
N SER A 14 -11.49 -8.97 -6.84
CA SER A 14 -10.26 -8.30 -7.24
C SER A 14 -10.58 -6.93 -7.80
N VAL A 15 -9.74 -5.94 -7.51
CA VAL A 15 -9.88 -4.57 -8.01
C VAL A 15 -8.67 -4.23 -8.84
N VAL A 16 -8.87 -3.74 -10.06
CA VAL A 16 -7.81 -3.23 -10.93
C VAL A 16 -7.99 -1.73 -11.07
N GLY A 17 -7.08 -0.96 -10.48
CA GLY A 17 -7.09 0.50 -10.51
C GLY A 17 -6.62 1.05 -11.86
N SER A 18 -7.35 2.03 -12.40
CA SER A 18 -6.96 2.83 -13.56
C SER A 18 -6.66 4.29 -13.20
N ALA A 19 -7.04 4.74 -12.00
CA ALA A 19 -6.68 6.05 -11.47
C ALA A 19 -6.57 6.03 -9.94
N ALA A 20 -5.63 6.80 -9.43
CA ALA A 20 -5.46 7.11 -8.01
C ALA A 20 -5.38 8.63 -7.83
N TRP A 21 -5.88 9.13 -6.70
CA TRP A 21 -5.85 10.55 -6.35
C TRP A 21 -5.10 10.72 -5.04
N ASN A 22 -4.34 11.80 -4.93
CA ASN A 22 -3.73 12.21 -3.68
C ASN A 22 -4.81 12.70 -2.72
N LEU A 23 -4.82 12.14 -1.50
CA LEU A 23 -5.79 12.50 -0.48
C LEU A 23 -5.62 13.93 0.02
N ALA A 24 -4.39 14.44 0.10
CA ALA A 24 -4.11 15.81 0.55
C ALA A 24 -4.77 16.83 -0.39
N ASP A 25 -4.65 16.62 -1.70
CA ASP A 25 -5.27 17.47 -2.72
C ASP A 25 -6.80 17.41 -2.62
N LEU A 26 -7.38 16.23 -2.44
CA LEU A 26 -8.82 16.08 -2.25
C LEU A 26 -9.32 16.74 -0.96
N LEU A 27 -8.52 16.76 0.11
CA LEU A 27 -8.85 17.48 1.34
C LEU A 27 -8.78 19.00 1.16
N GLN A 28 -7.89 19.51 0.31
CA GLN A 28 -7.89 20.92 -0.06
C GLN A 28 -9.16 21.28 -0.84
N VAL A 29 -9.49 20.51 -1.88
CA VAL A 29 -10.74 20.69 -2.65
C VAL A 29 -11.96 20.61 -1.72
N ARG A 30 -11.97 19.69 -0.76
CA ARG A 30 -13.07 19.60 0.21
C ARG A 30 -13.22 20.86 1.06
N ARG A 31 -12.11 21.50 1.45
CA ARG A 31 -12.14 22.73 2.25
C ARG A 31 -12.61 23.94 1.44
N GLU A 32 -12.23 24.00 0.17
CA GLU A 32 -12.49 25.14 -0.71
C GLU A 32 -13.87 25.04 -1.40
N GLU A 33 -14.24 23.85 -1.85
CA GLU A 33 -15.39 23.59 -2.73
C GLU A 33 -16.41 22.60 -2.15
N GLY A 34 -16.14 22.05 -0.96
CA GLY A 34 -17.02 21.07 -0.33
C GLY A 34 -17.01 19.70 -1.03
N LEU A 35 -18.04 18.90 -0.77
CA LEU A 35 -18.15 17.55 -1.33
C LEU A 35 -18.44 17.54 -2.83
N GLU A 36 -19.13 18.56 -3.36
CA GLU A 36 -19.42 18.67 -4.78
C GLU A 36 -18.16 18.90 -5.61
N GLY A 37 -17.23 19.75 -5.15
CA GLY A 37 -15.92 19.90 -5.80
C GLY A 37 -15.11 18.60 -5.80
N VAL A 38 -15.14 17.84 -4.70
CA VAL A 38 -14.51 16.52 -4.64
C VAL A 38 -15.17 15.56 -5.64
N ALA A 39 -16.49 15.52 -5.70
CA ALA A 39 -17.23 14.69 -6.65
C ALA A 39 -16.88 15.05 -8.11
N ALA A 40 -16.84 16.34 -8.45
CA ALA A 40 -16.43 16.84 -9.75
C ALA A 40 -14.98 16.44 -10.09
N ARG A 41 -14.04 16.59 -9.14
CA ARG A 41 -12.63 16.21 -9.30
C ARG A 41 -12.42 14.71 -9.50
N LEU A 42 -13.22 13.88 -8.83
CA LEU A 42 -13.23 12.43 -8.99
C LEU A 42 -13.87 12.00 -10.33
N ALA A 43 -14.89 12.72 -10.80
CA ALA A 43 -15.57 12.44 -12.06
C ALA A 43 -14.73 12.86 -13.29
N GLY A 44 -14.12 14.05 -13.25
CA GLY A 44 -13.43 14.68 -14.38
C GLY A 44 -12.14 13.98 -14.84
N ALA A 45 -11.44 13.28 -13.96
CA ALA A 45 -10.21 12.57 -14.32
C ALA A 45 -10.43 11.30 -15.18
N GLY A 46 -11.69 10.91 -15.45
CA GLY A 46 -12.02 9.76 -16.28
C GLY A 46 -12.06 10.00 -17.80
N GLY A 47 -11.84 11.24 -18.26
CA GLY A 47 -12.00 11.64 -19.67
C GLY A 47 -10.74 11.59 -20.53
N SER A 48 -9.54 11.45 -19.96
CA SER A 48 -8.28 11.42 -20.72
C SER A 48 -7.86 9.98 -21.03
N ARG A 49 -8.57 9.30 -21.94
CA ARG A 49 -8.02 8.10 -22.59
C ARG A 49 -7.40 8.52 -23.91
N GLY A 50 -6.08 8.76 -23.90
CA GLY A 50 -5.31 9.11 -25.09
C GLY A 50 -4.00 9.86 -24.85
N GLY A 51 -3.47 9.91 -23.62
CA GLY A 51 -2.10 10.33 -23.37
C GLY A 51 -1.25 9.11 -23.07
N ASP A 52 -0.29 8.84 -23.94
CA ASP A 52 0.81 7.88 -23.79
C ASP A 52 1.22 7.61 -22.32
N PRO A 53 1.43 6.34 -21.89
CA PRO A 53 1.89 6.04 -20.53
C PRO A 53 3.31 6.55 -20.20
N GLY A 54 3.96 7.30 -21.09
CA GLY A 54 5.41 7.40 -21.14
C GLY A 54 6.04 8.74 -20.80
N ASP A 55 5.39 9.91 -20.82
CA ASP A 55 6.13 11.15 -20.52
C ASP A 55 5.37 12.17 -19.66
N GLY A 56 5.81 12.35 -18.43
CA GLY A 56 5.26 13.32 -17.48
C GLY A 56 6.42 13.93 -16.69
N PRO A 57 6.44 15.25 -16.47
CA PRO A 57 7.59 15.95 -15.88
C PRO A 57 7.93 15.48 -14.46
N GLU A 58 7.01 14.78 -13.78
CA GLU A 58 7.24 14.20 -12.46
C GLU A 58 8.24 13.04 -12.48
N ARG A 59 8.21 12.17 -13.49
CA ARG A 59 9.20 11.07 -13.61
C ARG A 59 10.60 11.59 -13.92
N ARG A 60 10.72 12.73 -14.61
CA ARG A 60 12.01 13.42 -14.81
C ARG A 60 12.59 13.98 -13.50
N ARG A 61 11.75 14.41 -12.55
CA ARG A 61 12.21 14.84 -11.22
C ARG A 61 12.60 13.68 -10.32
N LEU A 62 12.07 12.49 -10.58
CA LEU A 62 12.32 11.27 -9.82
C LEU A 62 13.43 10.39 -10.41
N ALA A 63 13.84 10.63 -11.66
CA ALA A 63 14.98 9.97 -12.29
C ALA A 63 16.27 10.75 -12.02
N GLY A 64 17.34 10.05 -11.66
CA GLY A 64 18.67 10.63 -11.58
C GLY A 64 19.16 11.12 -12.95
N PRO A 65 20.31 11.83 -13.02
CA PRO A 65 20.84 12.41 -14.25
C PRO A 65 21.02 11.40 -15.41
N ASP A 66 21.11 10.11 -15.09
CA ASP A 66 21.29 9.02 -16.05
C ASP A 66 19.97 8.37 -16.54
N GLY A 67 18.81 8.92 -16.20
CA GLY A 67 17.51 8.45 -16.67
C GLY A 67 17.05 7.09 -16.12
N ARG A 68 17.81 6.49 -15.19
CA ARG A 68 17.36 5.31 -14.45
C ARG A 68 16.41 5.72 -13.32
N PRO A 69 15.34 4.95 -13.05
CA PRO A 69 14.52 5.16 -11.88
C PRO A 69 15.42 5.14 -10.65
N ALA A 70 15.31 6.15 -9.79
CA ALA A 70 16.03 6.16 -8.53
C ALA A 70 15.72 4.86 -7.78
N PRO A 71 16.72 4.14 -7.23
CA PRO A 71 16.46 2.96 -6.43
C PRO A 71 15.47 3.37 -5.33
N ALA A 72 14.33 2.68 -5.29
CA ALA A 72 13.36 2.81 -4.22
C ALA A 72 14.08 2.45 -2.91
N GLY A 73 14.49 3.46 -2.15
CA GLY A 73 15.41 3.27 -1.03
C GLY A 73 16.17 4.51 -0.57
N SER A 74 16.08 5.63 -1.28
CA SER A 74 16.64 6.90 -0.77
C SER A 74 15.63 7.67 0.10
N ALA A 75 14.89 6.96 0.96
CA ALA A 75 14.43 7.58 2.19
C ALA A 75 15.64 7.66 3.11
N ALA A 76 15.74 8.69 3.94
CA ALA A 76 16.66 8.69 5.09
C ALA A 76 16.63 7.30 5.75
N ARG A 77 17.79 6.75 6.14
CA ARG A 77 17.88 5.44 6.82
C ARG A 77 16.65 5.25 7.69
N ASP A 78 15.87 4.23 7.39
CA ASP A 78 14.64 3.98 8.13
C ASP A 78 15.07 3.82 9.60
N PRO A 79 14.58 4.63 10.56
CA PRO A 79 14.93 4.49 11.99
C PRO A 79 14.64 3.07 12.52
N VAL A 80 13.90 2.33 11.73
CA VAL A 80 13.41 0.98 11.89
C VAL A 80 14.46 -0.07 11.52
N GLU A 81 15.48 0.26 10.70
CA GLU A 81 16.64 -0.62 10.46
C GLU A 81 17.49 -0.81 11.73
N ASP A 82 17.48 0.18 12.64
CA ASP A 82 18.31 0.17 13.85
C ASP A 82 17.65 -0.50 15.08
N ARG A 83 16.39 -0.93 15.00
CA ARG A 83 15.67 -1.54 16.14
C ARG A 83 15.76 -3.07 16.15
N THR A 84 16.83 -3.64 16.69
CA THR A 84 16.91 -5.10 16.91
C THR A 84 16.39 -5.48 18.30
N ILE A 85 15.55 -6.53 18.40
CA ILE A 85 15.05 -7.04 19.69
C ILE A 85 15.95 -8.20 20.12
N ARG A 86 16.69 -8.04 21.22
CA ARG A 86 17.59 -9.07 21.74
C ARG A 86 16.91 -9.91 22.83
N MET A 87 16.90 -11.22 22.63
CA MET A 87 16.29 -12.16 23.58
C MET A 87 17.30 -12.60 24.65
N PRO A 88 16.84 -12.90 25.88
CA PRO A 88 17.69 -13.46 26.94
C PRO A 88 18.35 -14.79 26.55
N THR A 89 17.78 -15.51 25.58
CA THR A 89 18.31 -16.75 25.00
C THR A 89 19.48 -16.52 24.05
N GLY A 90 19.86 -15.27 23.79
CA GLY A 90 20.97 -14.90 22.90
C GLY A 90 20.56 -14.70 21.43
N TYR A 91 19.30 -14.93 21.07
CA TYR A 91 18.78 -14.73 19.73
C TYR A 91 18.36 -13.28 19.47
N GLU A 92 18.48 -12.84 18.23
CA GLU A 92 18.01 -11.54 17.77
C GLU A 92 16.75 -11.72 16.93
N MET A 93 15.68 -11.06 17.35
CA MET A 93 14.40 -11.04 16.66
C MET A 93 14.30 -9.82 15.77
N HIS A 94 13.51 -9.98 14.70
CA HIS A 94 13.24 -8.90 13.76
C HIS A 94 12.60 -7.71 14.49
N PRO A 95 12.98 -6.45 14.16
CA PRO A 95 12.31 -5.22 14.55
C PRO A 95 10.82 -5.24 14.88
N TRP A 96 10.00 -5.94 14.11
CA TRP A 96 8.54 -5.86 14.17
C TRP A 96 7.88 -7.08 14.80
N ALA A 97 8.67 -8.00 15.35
CA ALA A 97 8.16 -9.26 15.86
C ALA A 97 7.31 -9.10 17.14
N ASP A 98 7.38 -7.96 17.80
CA ASP A 98 6.58 -7.57 18.96
C ASP A 98 5.30 -6.80 18.60
N LEU A 99 5.21 -6.28 17.36
CA LEU A 99 4.09 -5.44 16.97
C LEU A 99 2.81 -6.27 16.85
N ARG A 100 1.79 -5.88 17.61
CA ARG A 100 0.43 -6.40 17.45
C ARG A 100 -0.25 -5.63 16.32
N PRO A 101 -1.08 -6.28 15.49
CA PRO A 101 -1.86 -5.58 14.47
C PRO A 101 -2.73 -4.50 15.11
N ALA A 102 -2.86 -3.35 14.44
CA ALA A 102 -3.71 -2.28 14.93
C ALA A 102 -5.19 -2.72 14.95
N GLY A 103 -5.84 -2.57 16.10
CA GLY A 103 -7.26 -2.91 16.31
C GLY A 103 -7.50 -3.71 17.59
N GLU A 104 -8.78 -3.91 17.92
CA GLU A 104 -9.18 -4.91 18.92
C GLU A 104 -8.72 -6.29 18.42
N GLY A 105 -8.12 -7.08 19.32
CA GLY A 105 -7.46 -8.35 18.96
C GLY A 105 -8.37 -9.27 18.14
N PRO A 106 -7.79 -10.21 17.37
CA PRO A 106 -8.58 -11.06 16.47
C PRO A 106 -9.72 -11.70 17.25
N ALA A 107 -10.96 -11.49 16.76
CA ALA A 107 -12.12 -12.20 17.28
C ALA A 107 -11.76 -13.68 17.38
N VAL A 108 -11.97 -14.30 18.56
CA VAL A 108 -11.49 -15.65 18.90
C VAL A 108 -11.86 -16.62 17.78
N GLY A 109 -10.92 -16.81 16.86
CA GLY A 109 -11.15 -17.52 15.63
C GLY A 109 -10.97 -19.00 15.88
N ARG A 110 -11.85 -19.82 15.30
CA ARG A 110 -11.66 -21.28 15.27
C ARG A 110 -10.29 -21.61 14.68
N LYS A 111 -9.60 -22.59 15.29
CA LYS A 111 -8.29 -23.08 14.80
C LYS A 111 -8.43 -23.56 13.35
N LEU A 112 -7.67 -22.97 12.43
CA LEU A 112 -7.64 -23.33 11.01
C LEU A 112 -6.32 -24.01 10.58
N TRP A 113 -5.49 -24.45 11.53
CA TRP A 113 -4.27 -25.19 11.20
C TRP A 113 -4.52 -26.69 11.17
N HIS A 114 -3.88 -27.37 10.22
CA HIS A 114 -3.76 -28.82 10.18
C HIS A 114 -2.40 -29.22 10.76
N GLN A 115 -2.41 -30.09 11.77
CA GLN A 115 -1.21 -30.72 12.28
C GLN A 115 -0.88 -31.91 11.39
N SER A 116 0.23 -31.85 10.64
CA SER A 116 0.74 -33.01 9.94
C SER A 116 1.15 -34.07 10.97
N PRO A 117 0.79 -35.36 10.80
CA PRO A 117 1.32 -36.43 11.64
C PRO A 117 2.84 -36.44 11.50
N GLY A 118 3.58 -36.41 12.62
CA GLY A 118 5.03 -36.46 12.59
C GLY A 118 5.52 -37.70 11.84
N SER A 119 6.62 -37.57 11.08
CA SER A 119 7.31 -38.75 10.54
C SER A 119 7.76 -39.64 11.70
N ALA A 120 7.43 -40.92 11.61
CA ALA A 120 8.07 -41.93 12.45
C ALA A 120 9.57 -41.93 12.12
N GLY A 121 10.40 -41.75 13.15
CA GLY A 121 11.84 -41.99 13.07
C GLY A 121 12.16 -43.47 12.89
#